data_AF-A0A1V5P4P6-F1
#
_entry.id   AF-A0A1V5P4P6-F1
#
_cell.length_a   1.000
_cell.length_b   1.000
_cell.length_c   1.000
_cell.angle_alpha   90.00
_cell.angle_beta   90.00
_cell.angle_gamma   90.00
#
_symmetry.space_group_name_H-M   'P 1'
#
loop_
_entity.id
_entity.type
_entity.pdbx_description
1 polymer ?
#
loop_
_entity_poly.entity_id
_entity_poly.type
_entity_poly.pdbx_seq_one_letter_code
_entity_poly.pdbx_strand_id
1 'polypeptide(L)'
;MQALYYDNNGALKSFHVNCYTGGFPNLNWEQNGVFKTFLPGQQAPLDSVVPLELHLKYLISLSTSEKIIPEKYDYIVVVHWSRFMGRQSKRLIRIVQENAKLSQSKKIRIIYANNDNLMLRAESLSK
;
A
#
# COMPACT_ATOMS: atom_id res chain seq x y z
N MET A 1 -6.80 5.35 1.24
CA MET A 1 -5.37 5.01 1.48
C MET A 1 -5.27 3.53 1.75
N GLN A 2 -4.25 2.87 1.21
CA GLN A 2 -4.16 1.40 1.21
C GLN A 2 -2.72 0.92 1.05
N ALA A 3 -2.44 -0.30 1.50
CA ALA A 3 -1.19 -1.02 1.29
C ALA A 3 -1.48 -2.41 0.71
N LEU A 4 -0.84 -2.72 -0.42
CA LEU A 4 -1.02 -3.96 -1.16
C LEU A 4 0.33 -4.67 -1.26
N TYR A 5 0.40 -5.92 -0.82
CA TYR A 5 1.60 -6.74 -0.79
C TYR A 5 1.51 -7.80 -1.89
N TYR A 6 2.38 -7.70 -2.89
CA TYR A 6 2.48 -8.64 -4.01
C TYR A 6 3.71 -9.52 -3.85
N ASP A 7 3.58 -10.81 -4.14
CA ASP A 7 4.73 -11.72 -4.26
C ASP A 7 5.49 -11.50 -5.58
N ASN A 8 6.59 -12.24 -5.76
CA ASN A 8 7.42 -12.20 -6.97
C ASN A 8 6.72 -12.71 -8.23
N ASN A 9 5.58 -13.42 -8.11
CA ASN A 9 4.73 -13.80 -9.24
C ASN A 9 3.70 -12.71 -9.57
N GLY A 10 3.72 -11.58 -8.85
CA GLY A 10 2.76 -10.50 -9.01
C GLY A 10 1.39 -10.80 -8.41
N ALA A 11 1.25 -11.85 -7.59
CA ALA A 11 0.00 -12.21 -6.93
C ALA A 11 -0.15 -11.43 -5.62
N LEU A 12 -1.34 -10.85 -5.40
CA LEU A 12 -1.67 -10.16 -4.16
C LEU A 12 -1.73 -11.16 -2.99
N LYS A 13 -0.97 -10.90 -1.93
CA LYS A 13 -0.89 -11.76 -0.73
C LYS A 13 -1.43 -11.11 0.54
N SER A 14 -1.44 -9.78 0.60
CA SER A 14 -2.08 -9.07 1.69
C SER A 14 -2.57 -7.71 1.24
N PHE A 15 -3.74 -7.32 1.75
CA PHE A 15 -4.42 -6.09 1.41
C PHE A 15 -4.97 -5.40 2.64
N HIS A 16 -4.56 -4.15 2.82
CA HIS A 16 -5.00 -3.28 3.90
C HIS A 16 -5.52 -1.97 3.32
N VAL A 17 -6.72 -1.57 3.71
CA VAL A 17 -7.37 -0.37 3.19
C VAL A 17 -8.20 0.28 4.26
N ASN A 18 -8.25 1.61 4.24
CA ASN A 18 -8.91 2.41 5.27
C ASN A 18 -10.38 2.04 5.53
N CYS A 19 -11.13 1.60 4.52
CA CYS A 19 -12.52 1.20 4.70
C CYS A 19 -12.71 -0.10 5.50
N TYR A 20 -11.67 -0.93 5.60
CA TYR A 20 -11.65 -2.14 6.44
C TYR A 20 -10.90 -1.90 7.77
N THR A 21 -10.49 -0.66 8.05
CA THR A 21 -9.81 -0.29 9.29
C THR A 21 -10.78 0.39 10.25
N GLY A 22 -10.96 -0.19 11.44
CA GLY A 22 -11.76 0.42 12.49
C GLY A 22 -11.14 1.70 13.08
N GLY A 23 -11.89 2.38 13.95
CA GLY A 23 -11.39 3.52 14.74
C GLY A 23 -11.53 4.89 14.10
N PHE A 24 -12.32 5.06 13.03
CA PHE A 24 -12.57 6.37 12.43
C PHE A 24 -13.01 7.41 13.49
N PRO A 25 -12.42 8.63 13.51
CA PRO A 25 -11.49 9.21 12.52
C PRO A 25 -10.01 8.82 12.69
N ASN A 26 -9.64 8.17 13.80
CA ASN A 26 -8.28 7.75 14.11
C ASN A 26 -8.05 6.26 13.80
N LEU A 27 -7.82 5.96 12.52
CA LEU A 27 -7.69 4.59 12.01
C LEU A 27 -6.71 3.75 12.83
N ASN A 28 -7.18 2.58 13.28
CA ASN A 28 -6.39 1.59 14.02
C ASN A 28 -5.79 0.55 13.07
N TRP A 29 -4.76 0.96 12.32
CA TRP A 29 -4.06 0.10 11.35
C TRP A 29 -3.50 -1.20 11.93
N GLU A 30 -3.17 -1.21 13.23
CA GLU A 30 -2.56 -2.37 13.91
C GLU A 30 -3.59 -3.22 14.65
N GLN A 31 -4.87 -3.09 14.30
CA GLN A 31 -5.94 -3.89 14.90
C GLN A 31 -5.57 -5.37 14.90
N ASN A 32 -5.73 -6.03 16.05
CA ASN A 32 -5.39 -7.45 16.26
C ASN A 32 -3.93 -7.82 15.94
N GLY A 33 -3.02 -6.84 15.86
CA GLY A 33 -1.61 -7.09 15.58
C GLY A 33 -1.32 -7.54 14.16
N VAL A 34 -2.16 -7.20 13.17
CA VAL A 34 -2.03 -7.64 11.77
C VAL A 34 -0.66 -7.34 11.13
N PHE A 35 0.09 -6.35 11.61
CA PHE A 35 1.42 -5.99 11.11
C PHE A 35 2.60 -6.55 11.94
N LYS A 36 2.36 -7.41 12.93
CA LYS A 36 3.41 -7.97 13.81
C LYS A 36 4.30 -9.03 13.15
N THR A 37 3.93 -9.53 11.98
CA THR A 37 4.71 -10.49 11.19
C THR A 37 4.82 -10.02 9.75
N PHE A 38 5.86 -10.47 9.06
CA PHE A 38 5.95 -10.36 7.60
C PHE A 38 5.73 -11.73 6.97
N LEU A 39 4.75 -11.92 6.07
CA LEU A 39 3.74 -10.99 5.56
C LEU A 39 2.73 -10.55 6.64
N PRO A 40 2.14 -9.35 6.51
CA PRO A 40 1.09 -8.93 7.42
C PRO A 40 -0.17 -9.78 7.21
N GLY A 41 -0.87 -10.05 8.31
CA GLY A 41 -2.13 -10.76 8.29
C GLY A 41 -3.18 -10.04 7.44
N GLN A 42 -4.19 -10.77 6.98
CA GLN A 42 -5.16 -10.21 6.05
C GLN A 42 -6.19 -9.32 6.76
N GLN A 43 -6.47 -8.16 6.17
CA GLN A 43 -7.52 -7.24 6.65
C GLN A 43 -8.69 -7.18 5.67
N ALA A 44 -8.41 -6.87 4.40
CA ALA A 44 -9.42 -6.86 3.35
C ALA A 44 -9.39 -8.19 2.56
N PRO A 45 -10.53 -8.60 1.97
CA PRO A 45 -10.56 -9.73 1.04
C PRO A 45 -9.52 -9.54 -0.08
N LEU A 46 -8.78 -10.58 -0.41
CA LEU A 46 -7.93 -10.57 -1.60
C LEU A 46 -8.84 -10.84 -2.80
N ASP A 47 -8.83 -9.95 -3.79
CA ASP A 47 -9.31 -10.29 -5.11
C ASP A 47 -8.11 -10.64 -6.01
N SER A 48 -8.33 -11.55 -6.96
CA SER A 48 -7.34 -11.88 -8.00
C SER A 48 -7.46 -10.96 -9.21
N VAL A 49 -8.29 -9.91 -9.12
CA VAL A 49 -8.70 -9.10 -10.28
C VAL A 49 -7.58 -8.16 -10.71
N VAL A 50 -6.74 -7.72 -9.77
CA VAL A 50 -5.66 -6.77 -10.06
C VAL A 50 -4.28 -7.36 -9.72
N PRO A 51 -3.64 -8.11 -10.65
CA PRO A 51 -2.26 -8.53 -10.50
C PRO A 51 -1.30 -7.32 -10.52
N LEU A 52 -0.09 -7.52 -10.02
CA LEU A 52 0.93 -6.46 -9.92
C LEU A 52 1.19 -5.78 -11.28
N GLU A 53 1.29 -6.55 -12.37
CA GLU A 53 1.52 -6.00 -13.72
C GLU A 53 0.46 -4.98 -14.11
N LEU A 54 -0.82 -5.33 -13.91
CA LEU A 54 -1.94 -4.45 -14.19
C LEU A 54 -1.91 -3.21 -13.29
N HIS A 55 -1.58 -3.40 -12.01
CA HIS A 55 -1.47 -2.29 -11.06
C HIS A 55 -0.38 -1.30 -11.49
N LEU A 56 0.82 -1.80 -11.82
CA LEU A 56 1.94 -0.96 -12.25
C LEU A 56 1.66 -0.20 -13.55
N LYS A 57 0.89 -0.79 -14.48
CA LYS A 57 0.49 -0.14 -15.73
C LYS A 57 -0.29 1.16 -15.53
N TYR A 58 -1.03 1.29 -14.42
CA TYR A 58 -1.80 2.48 -14.10
C TYR A 58 -1.07 3.49 -13.21
N LEU A 59 0.18 3.21 -12.83
CA LEU A 59 1.01 4.15 -12.10
C LEU A 59 1.82 5.00 -13.08
N ILE A 60 1.91 6.30 -12.76
CA ILE A 60 2.77 7.24 -13.49
C ILE A 60 4.01 7.49 -12.64
N SER A 61 5.16 7.02 -13.09
CA SER A 61 6.45 7.28 -12.44
C SER A 61 6.83 8.75 -12.56
N LEU A 62 7.35 9.33 -11.49
CA LEU A 62 7.98 10.65 -11.55
C LEU A 62 9.34 10.54 -12.25
N SER A 63 9.81 11.62 -12.86
CA SER A 63 11.10 11.64 -13.59
C SER A 63 12.31 11.24 -12.72
N THR A 64 12.21 11.45 -11.41
CA THR A 64 13.24 11.09 -10.42
C THR A 64 13.10 9.67 -9.87
N SER A 65 12.05 8.93 -10.26
CA SER A 65 11.79 7.58 -9.77
C SER A 65 12.61 6.55 -10.55
N GLU A 66 13.25 5.65 -9.84
CA GLU A 66 13.91 4.49 -10.45
C GLU A 66 12.89 3.58 -11.15
N LYS A 67 13.26 3.05 -12.32
CA LYS A 67 12.47 2.03 -12.99
C LYS A 67 12.35 0.79 -12.10
N ILE A 68 11.13 0.30 -11.92
CA ILE A 68 10.85 -0.91 -11.15
C ILE A 68 11.12 -2.12 -12.05
N ILE A 69 11.91 -3.07 -11.55
CA ILE A 69 12.15 -4.38 -12.18
C ILE A 69 11.63 -5.41 -11.16
N PRO A 70 10.36 -5.85 -11.28
CA PRO A 70 9.70 -6.69 -10.29
C PRO A 70 10.48 -7.95 -9.89
N GLU A 71 11.15 -8.56 -10.86
CA GLU A 71 11.88 -9.83 -10.73
C GLU A 71 13.08 -9.74 -9.77
N LYS A 72 13.52 -8.53 -9.40
CA LYS A 72 14.62 -8.32 -8.44
C LYS A 72 14.19 -8.41 -6.97
N TYR A 73 12.90 -8.54 -6.70
CA TYR A 73 12.33 -8.46 -5.35
C TYR A 73 11.50 -9.70 -5.04
N ASP A 74 11.59 -10.17 -3.79
CA ASP A 74 10.71 -11.23 -3.28
C ASP A 74 9.27 -10.72 -3.13
N TYR A 75 9.12 -9.45 -2.77
CA TYR A 75 7.84 -8.78 -2.60
C TYR A 75 7.89 -7.33 -3.06
N ILE A 76 6.77 -6.88 -3.63
CA ILE A 76 6.50 -5.47 -3.92
C ILE A 76 5.32 -5.01 -3.09
N VAL A 77 5.50 -3.92 -2.35
CA VAL A 77 4.44 -3.29 -1.57
C VAL A 77 4.05 -1.99 -2.22
N VAL A 78 2.80 -1.85 -2.66
CA VAL A 78 2.27 -0.59 -3.19
C VAL A 78 1.47 0.11 -2.09
N VAL A 79 1.92 1.28 -1.68
CA VAL A 79 1.28 2.12 -0.67
C VAL A 79 0.65 3.33 -1.35
N HIS A 80 -0.68 3.37 -1.38
CA HIS A 80 -1.45 4.51 -1.86
C HIS A 80 -1.70 5.50 -0.72
N TRP A 81 -1.26 6.74 -0.92
CA TRP A 81 -1.34 7.80 0.08
C TRP A 81 -1.77 9.13 -0.52
N SER A 82 -2.33 10.01 0.31
CA SER A 82 -2.66 11.39 -0.05
C SER A 82 -2.34 12.36 1.08
N ARG A 83 -2.11 13.62 0.72
CA ARG A 83 -2.02 14.75 1.64
C ARG A 83 -3.34 14.97 2.37
N PHE A 84 -4.46 14.76 1.70
CA PHE A 84 -5.81 14.86 2.28
C PHE A 84 -5.97 14.01 3.54
N MET A 85 -5.46 12.77 3.53
CA MET A 85 -5.53 11.85 4.68
C MET A 85 -4.50 12.17 5.79
N GLY A 86 -3.59 13.14 5.56
CA GLY A 86 -2.73 13.75 6.57
C GLY A 86 -1.97 12.75 7.45
N ARG A 87 -2.20 12.82 8.78
CA ARG A 87 -1.52 11.97 9.77
C ARG A 87 -1.77 10.48 9.54
N GLN A 88 -2.91 10.09 8.99
CA GLN A 88 -3.22 8.69 8.73
C GLN A 88 -2.27 8.11 7.67
N SER A 89 -2.04 8.84 6.57
CA SER A 89 -1.07 8.44 5.55
C SER A 89 0.34 8.25 6.10
N LYS A 90 0.81 9.18 6.94
CA LYS A 90 2.12 9.07 7.59
C LYS A 90 2.19 7.84 8.50
N ARG A 91 1.13 7.56 9.28
CA ARG A 91 1.08 6.40 10.17
C ARG A 91 1.12 5.08 9.40
N LEU A 92 0.31 4.93 8.34
CA LEU A 92 0.34 3.72 7.51
C LEU A 92 1.71 3.52 6.85
N ILE A 93 2.30 4.57 6.28
CA ILE A 93 3.65 4.49 5.68
C ILE A 93 4.67 3.97 6.69
N ARG A 94 4.67 4.53 7.91
CA ARG A 94 5.56 4.10 8.99
C ARG A 94 5.35 2.63 9.34
N ILE A 95 4.10 2.20 9.52
CA ILE A 95 3.76 0.80 9.83
C ILE A 95 4.24 -0.14 8.73
N VAL A 96 4.03 0.21 7.45
CA VAL A 96 4.49 -0.61 6.32
C VAL A 96 6.03 -0.70 6.29
N GLN A 97 6.73 0.41 6.55
CA GLN A 97 8.19 0.43 6.64
C GLN A 97 8.71 -0.42 7.79
N GLU A 98 8.06 -0.36 8.96
CA GLU A 98 8.41 -1.17 10.14
C GLU A 98 8.12 -2.65 9.88
N ASN A 99 6.97 -2.97 9.28
CA ASN A 99 6.60 -4.33 8.89
C ASN A 99 7.57 -4.93 7.87
N ALA A 100 8.02 -4.16 6.88
CA ALA A 100 9.00 -4.62 5.89
C ALA A 100 10.35 -5.01 6.52
N LYS A 101 10.74 -4.40 7.66
CA LYS A 101 11.96 -4.78 8.39
C LYS A 101 11.85 -6.16 9.06
N LEU A 102 10.63 -6.68 9.24
CA LEU A 102 10.38 -8.01 9.81
C LEU A 102 10.59 -9.13 8.78
N SER A 103 10.86 -8.81 7.52
CA SER A 103 11.01 -9.78 6.42
C SER A 103 12.30 -10.61 6.47
N GLN A 104 13.22 -10.29 7.39
CA GLN A 104 14.52 -10.90 7.62
C GLN A 104 15.44 -10.90 6.38
N SER A 105 15.26 -11.85 5.46
CA SER A 105 16.12 -12.10 4.29
C SER A 105 15.47 -11.74 2.96
N LYS A 106 14.20 -11.32 2.96
CA LYS A 106 13.45 -11.03 1.73
C LYS A 106 13.77 -9.63 1.22
N LYS A 107 14.02 -9.52 -0.09
CA LYS A 107 14.18 -8.24 -0.80
C LYS A 107 12.81 -7.62 -1.03
N ILE A 108 12.54 -6.53 -0.34
CA ILE A 108 11.25 -5.82 -0.41
C ILE A 108 11.44 -4.50 -1.16
N ARG A 109 10.55 -4.22 -2.13
CA ARG A 109 10.43 -2.89 -2.73
C ARG A 109 9.12 -2.25 -2.29
N ILE A 110 9.21 -1.08 -1.69
CA ILE A 110 8.04 -0.26 -1.35
C ILE A 110 7.89 0.83 -2.42
N ILE A 111 6.71 0.89 -3.02
CA ILE A 111 6.31 1.90 -4.00
C ILE A 111 5.29 2.82 -3.33
N TYR A 112 5.57 4.13 -3.34
CA TYR A 112 4.64 5.13 -2.80
C TYR A 112 3.86 5.77 -3.95
N ALA A 113 2.60 5.38 -4.09
CA ALA A 113 1.69 5.93 -5.09
C ALA A 113 0.88 7.09 -4.46
N ASN A 114 1.16 8.32 -4.88
CA ASN A 114 0.38 9.48 -4.47
C ASN A 114 -0.93 9.54 -5.28
N ASN A 115 -2.07 9.71 -4.61
CA ASN A 115 -3.38 9.84 -5.26
C ASN A 115 -4.07 11.18 -4.98
N ASP A 116 -3.31 12.25 -4.73
CA ASP A 116 -3.85 13.59 -4.46
C ASP A 116 -4.71 14.13 -5.61
N ASN A 117 -4.30 13.88 -6.86
CA ASN A 117 -5.05 14.34 -8.03
C ASN A 117 -6.48 13.78 -8.09
N LEU A 118 -6.71 12.57 -7.56
CA LEU A 118 -8.04 12.00 -7.45
C LEU A 118 -8.86 12.72 -6.38
N MET A 119 -8.25 13.02 -5.24
CA MET A 119 -8.92 13.68 -4.11
C MET A 119 -9.29 15.13 -4.45
N LEU A 120 -8.41 15.86 -5.15
CA LEU A 120 -8.69 17.23 -5.63
C LEU A 120 -9.90 17.26 -6.57
N ARG A 121 -10.07 16.25 -7.43
CA ARG A 121 -11.26 16.14 -8.30
C ARG A 121 -12.53 15.88 -7.50
N ALA A 122 -12.48 15.00 -6.50
CA ALA A 122 -13.62 14.72 -5.64
C ALA A 122 -14.10 15.99 -4.88
N GLU A 123 -13.17 16.79 -4.36
CA GLU A 123 -13.48 18.07 -3.73
C GLU A 123 -14.15 19.07 -4.70
N SER A 124 -13.70 19.12 -5.95
CA SER A 124 -14.30 20.01 -6.98
C SER A 124 -15.71 19.63 -7.40
N LEU A 125 -16.11 18.36 -7.25
CA LEU A 125 -17.45 17.86 -7.59
C LEU A 125 -18.43 17.95 -6.42
N SER A 126 -17.95 18.23 -5.21
CA SER A 126 -18.76 18.40 -4.00
C SER A 126 -19.15 19.86 -3.70
N LYS A 127 -18.82 20.79 -4.61
CA LYS A 127 -19.22 22.19 -4.57
C LYS A 127 -20.24 22.48 -5.66
#